data_AF-A0A7G9NVB3-F1
#
_entry.id   AF-A0A7G9NVB3-F1
#
_cell.length_a   1.000
_cell.length_b   1.000
_cell.length_c   1.000
_cell.angle_alpha   90.00
_cell.angle_beta   90.00
_cell.angle_gamma   90.00
#
_symmetry.space_group_name_H-M   'P 1'
#
loop_
_entity.id
_entity.type
_entity.pdbx_description
1 polymer ?
#
loop_
_entity_poly.entity_id
_entity_poly.type
_entity_poly.pdbx_seq_one_letter_code
_entity_poly.pdbx_strand_id
1 'polypeptide(L)'
;MMMTRRITIGQCLIAGMLSLGVAAGTGQAADVGTGFESGAGSANPDEFPGTAGDGWVGAWTGTGTSSSLTNASPIDVNNYASVERSSSGDATLRRQFDLDAGNMVSGEPYQVEWFWRFDGDTAQQTTFSDRIHFFGNQTAASGSSSSNSWLMGVGSSGTVANGNWYIYDRVDGAFNASNMIDSGITLATGDIYKFKVIVDAAHARYDATIMNLTSGETYTAARSTFRNNSTNAATTQWLHFGSSADSASDNTTFSLDTLAINAHHKIVANFDDGNTANTIDTYTDSTGGGGWANGWINTAGNVSATVSTTTPLEGAGDPYLSVSGGDTGNRTIARQITDFGSIDPGKTYTINWKWRFDGDVSDLSVFEDRIHFFGDNGTEGGTGSGASWLIGWVAADGGGNNIHDGNWYFYDNNGSSSFNTGNMVDTGLGLVADEVYEFFVTVNPLTGMYDATIIVGGTEFTATGLTFRNGLTGEYNYLHFGTSASSGTDDTSFSLDSLSISVPEPGTALIALAVAPMLIRRRRH
;
A
#
# COMPACT_ATOMS: atom_id res chain seq x y z
N MET A 1 -20.11 78.16 30.91
CA MET A 1 -19.40 78.02 32.21
C MET A 1 -19.07 76.53 32.33
N MET A 2 -17.93 76.10 31.77
CA MET A 2 -16.76 75.56 32.51
C MET A 2 -17.18 74.55 33.59
N MET A 3 -16.76 73.29 33.56
CA MET A 3 -15.36 72.89 33.63
C MET A 3 -15.16 71.41 33.28
N THR A 4 -14.07 71.16 32.55
CA THR A 4 -13.43 69.88 32.25
C THR A 4 -12.91 69.17 33.50
N ARG A 5 -13.01 67.83 33.59
CA ARG A 5 -11.99 67.01 34.27
C ARG A 5 -11.82 65.64 33.60
N ARG A 6 -10.62 65.44 33.04
CA ARG A 6 -10.00 64.13 32.76
C ARG A 6 -9.51 63.52 34.08
N ILE A 7 -9.65 62.22 34.25
CA ILE A 7 -8.76 61.40 35.08
C ILE A 7 -8.34 60.19 34.24
N THR A 8 -7.03 60.11 34.02
CA THR A 8 -6.32 58.98 33.44
C THR A 8 -5.59 58.27 34.58
N ILE A 9 -5.91 57.00 34.82
CA ILE A 9 -5.11 56.02 35.58
C ILE A 9 -5.39 54.71 34.83
N GLY A 10 -4.47 54.02 34.14
CA GLY A 10 -3.05 53.90 34.40
C GLY A 10 -2.78 52.66 35.25
N GLN A 11 -3.16 51.47 34.79
CA GLN A 11 -2.67 50.21 35.37
C GLN A 11 -2.25 49.23 34.28
N CYS A 12 -0.96 48.90 34.34
CA CYS A 12 -0.27 47.88 33.57
C CYS A 12 -0.97 46.53 33.69
N LEU A 13 -1.42 45.97 32.58
CA LEU A 13 -1.58 44.52 32.46
C LEU A 13 -0.22 43.97 32.04
N ILE A 14 0.44 43.29 32.97
CA ILE A 14 1.61 42.46 32.69
C ILE A 14 1.11 41.31 31.82
N ALA A 15 1.40 41.36 30.53
CA ALA A 15 1.29 40.22 29.64
C ALA A 15 2.38 39.22 30.06
N GLY A 16 2.02 38.29 30.94
CA GLY A 16 2.77 37.06 31.11
C GLY A 16 2.68 36.29 29.80
N MET A 17 3.70 36.43 28.95
CA MET A 17 4.01 35.48 27.88
C MET A 17 4.21 34.11 28.53
N LEU A 18 3.13 33.36 28.65
CA LEU A 18 3.19 31.93 28.85
C LEU A 18 3.70 31.37 27.52
N SER A 19 5.00 31.19 27.40
CA SER A 19 5.59 30.38 26.33
C SER A 19 5.00 28.98 26.48
N LEU A 20 4.00 28.65 25.66
CA LEU A 20 3.74 27.25 25.35
C LEU A 20 5.03 26.75 24.69
N GLY A 21 5.87 26.13 25.51
CA GLY A 21 6.89 25.24 25.00
C GLY A 21 6.14 24.19 24.21
N VAL A 22 6.24 24.29 22.88
CA VAL A 22 6.00 23.15 22.02
C VAL A 22 6.98 22.11 22.53
N ALA A 23 6.47 21.13 23.29
CA ALA A 23 7.23 19.95 23.60
C ALA A 23 7.68 19.40 22.24
N ALA A 24 8.98 19.34 22.02
CA ALA A 24 9.55 18.61 20.90
C ALA A 24 8.92 17.21 20.99
N GLY A 25 8.00 16.92 20.07
CA GLY A 25 7.46 15.58 19.93
C GLY A 25 8.66 14.65 19.78
N THR A 26 8.69 13.60 20.57
CA THR A 26 9.61 12.48 20.38
C THR A 26 9.61 12.14 18.90
N GLY A 27 10.77 12.27 18.25
CA GLY A 27 10.91 12.41 16.81
C GLY A 27 10.08 11.40 16.03
N GLN A 28 9.26 11.91 15.10
CA GLN A 28 8.88 11.11 13.96
C GLN A 28 10.15 10.70 13.23
N ALA A 29 10.17 9.44 12.79
CA ALA A 29 11.24 8.81 12.04
C ALA A 29 11.79 9.73 10.94
N ALA A 30 13.11 9.82 10.80
CA ALA A 30 13.69 10.57 9.68
C ALA A 30 13.55 9.73 8.40
N ASP A 31 12.55 10.06 7.59
CA ASP A 31 12.43 9.64 6.19
C ASP A 31 13.66 10.12 5.39
N VAL A 32 14.12 9.32 4.42
CA VAL A 32 15.23 9.69 3.52
C VAL A 32 14.64 10.50 2.38
N GLY A 33 14.51 11.80 2.58
CA GLY A 33 13.93 12.74 1.61
C GLY A 33 14.97 13.58 0.86
N THR A 34 14.63 14.03 -0.35
CA THR A 34 15.26 15.19 -1.03
C THR A 34 14.19 15.91 -1.84
N GLY A 35 13.87 17.16 -1.47
CA GLY A 35 12.96 18.04 -2.23
C GLY A 35 13.67 19.10 -3.07
N PHE A 36 15.00 19.02 -3.19
CA PHE A 36 15.84 20.07 -3.79
C PHE A 36 15.67 21.48 -3.18
N GLU A 37 15.09 21.57 -1.98
CA GLU A 37 14.69 22.82 -1.31
C GLU A 37 15.86 23.74 -1.00
N SER A 38 17.01 23.13 -0.71
CA SER A 38 18.21 23.86 -0.34
C SER A 38 18.92 24.50 -1.54
N GLY A 39 18.40 24.29 -2.76
CA GLY A 39 18.92 24.94 -3.96
C GLY A 39 20.11 24.21 -4.58
N ALA A 40 20.91 24.94 -5.36
CA ALA A 40 22.08 24.39 -6.03
C ALA A 40 23.29 24.43 -5.10
N GLY A 41 23.97 23.29 -4.94
CA GLY A 41 25.12 23.17 -4.04
C GLY A 41 25.52 21.73 -3.73
N SER A 42 26.55 21.58 -2.89
CA SER A 42 27.07 20.30 -2.44
C SER A 42 27.38 20.29 -0.93
N ALA A 43 26.76 21.20 -0.18
CA ALA A 43 26.93 21.35 1.25
C ALA A 43 25.87 20.58 2.03
N ASN A 44 24.66 20.42 1.45
CA ASN A 44 23.53 19.74 2.09
C ASN A 44 22.99 18.58 1.23
N PRO A 45 22.45 17.51 1.84
CA PRO A 45 21.83 16.41 1.09
C PRO A 45 20.67 16.84 0.17
N ASP A 46 19.95 17.88 0.56
CA ASP A 46 18.82 18.49 -0.17
C ASP A 46 19.22 19.50 -1.25
N GLU A 47 20.52 19.68 -1.52
CA GLU A 47 20.98 20.47 -2.65
C GLU A 47 21.13 19.62 -3.92
N PHE A 48 21.23 20.27 -5.08
CA PHE A 48 21.69 19.63 -6.32
C PHE A 48 23.07 20.15 -6.72
N PRO A 49 24.11 19.30 -6.87
CA PRO A 49 24.07 17.83 -6.81
C PRO A 49 24.00 17.24 -5.39
N GLY A 50 24.15 18.04 -4.33
CA GLY A 50 24.03 17.61 -2.94
C GLY A 50 25.28 16.95 -2.37
N THR A 51 25.14 16.32 -1.20
CA THR A 51 26.19 15.54 -0.52
C THR A 51 25.61 14.29 0.16
N ALA A 52 26.46 13.50 0.81
CA ALA A 52 26.05 12.40 1.68
C ALA A 52 25.43 12.94 2.99
N GLY A 53 24.49 12.18 3.56
CA GLY A 53 23.72 12.57 4.75
C GLY A 53 22.24 12.26 4.58
N ASP A 54 21.49 12.21 5.67
CA ASP A 54 20.05 11.94 5.68
C ASP A 54 19.65 10.67 4.90
N GLY A 55 20.50 9.63 4.98
CA GLY A 55 20.34 8.36 4.29
C GLY A 55 20.88 8.30 2.85
N TRP A 56 21.34 9.41 2.29
CA TRP A 56 22.05 9.43 1.02
C TRP A 56 23.52 9.09 1.20
N VAL A 57 24.02 8.15 0.41
CA VAL A 57 25.43 7.74 0.42
C VAL A 57 26.31 8.76 -0.30
N GLY A 58 25.73 9.59 -1.18
CA GLY A 58 26.45 10.62 -1.90
C GLY A 58 25.56 11.54 -2.71
N ALA A 59 26.22 12.40 -3.49
CA ALA A 59 25.59 13.35 -4.39
C ALA A 59 24.87 12.65 -5.57
N TRP A 60 23.97 13.37 -6.21
CA TRP A 60 23.43 13.03 -7.52
C TRP A 60 24.55 12.90 -8.56
N THR A 61 24.48 11.85 -9.38
CA THR A 61 25.42 11.64 -10.49
C THR A 61 24.67 11.37 -11.79
N GLY A 62 25.25 11.82 -12.90
CA GLY A 62 24.71 11.61 -14.25
C GLY A 62 25.63 10.76 -15.10
N THR A 63 25.07 10.05 -16.08
CA THR A 63 25.82 9.48 -17.21
C THR A 63 24.98 9.69 -18.46
N GLY A 64 25.55 10.30 -19.51
CA GLY A 64 24.82 10.63 -20.74
C GLY A 64 23.79 11.77 -20.60
N THR A 65 23.71 12.39 -19.41
CA THR A 65 22.78 13.48 -19.10
C THR A 65 23.51 14.77 -18.78
N SER A 66 22.88 15.89 -19.09
CA SER A 66 23.12 17.19 -18.46
C SER A 66 21.96 17.47 -17.52
N SER A 67 22.27 17.94 -16.31
CA SER A 67 21.26 18.19 -15.28
C SER A 67 21.53 19.50 -14.57
N SER A 68 20.48 20.28 -14.36
CA SER A 68 20.54 21.57 -13.68
C SER A 68 19.34 21.76 -12.77
N LEU A 69 19.52 22.49 -11.68
CA LEU A 69 18.42 22.87 -10.82
C LEU A 69 17.62 24.02 -11.42
N THR A 70 16.30 23.91 -11.42
CA THR A 70 15.39 24.92 -11.97
C THR A 70 14.24 25.20 -11.00
N ASN A 71 13.71 26.44 -11.05
CA ASN A 71 12.55 26.90 -10.27
C ASN A 71 11.52 27.60 -11.18
N ALA A 72 11.38 27.12 -12.40
CA ALA A 72 10.53 27.72 -13.42
C ALA A 72 9.52 26.67 -13.90
N SER A 73 8.26 26.81 -13.51
CA SER A 73 7.22 25.76 -13.68
C SER A 73 7.45 24.56 -12.77
N PRO A 74 7.38 24.76 -11.44
CA PRO A 74 7.64 23.70 -10.48
C PRO A 74 6.60 22.58 -10.61
N ILE A 75 7.03 21.34 -10.37
CA ILE A 75 6.14 20.18 -10.26
C ILE A 75 5.29 20.34 -8.99
N ASP A 76 5.86 20.93 -7.94
CA ASP A 76 5.18 21.39 -6.74
C ASP A 76 5.42 22.90 -6.46
N VAL A 77 5.74 23.33 -5.22
CA VAL A 77 6.09 24.72 -4.87
C VAL A 77 7.61 24.98 -4.81
N ASN A 78 8.42 23.96 -5.11
CA ASN A 78 9.84 23.86 -4.78
C ASN A 78 10.74 23.80 -6.03
N ASN A 79 12.05 23.68 -5.81
CA ASN A 79 12.99 23.50 -6.91
C ASN A 79 12.93 22.06 -7.43
N TYR A 80 13.29 21.84 -8.68
CA TYR A 80 13.38 20.49 -9.25
C TYR A 80 14.64 20.31 -10.08
N ALA A 81 15.07 19.06 -10.27
CA ALA A 81 16.15 18.72 -11.19
C ALA A 81 15.60 18.63 -12.62
N SER A 82 16.01 19.56 -13.49
CA SER A 82 15.79 19.46 -14.93
C SER A 82 16.91 18.62 -15.54
N VAL A 83 16.54 17.55 -16.25
CA VAL A 83 17.46 16.58 -16.82
C VAL A 83 17.23 16.52 -18.32
N GLU A 84 18.31 16.67 -19.07
CA GLU A 84 18.34 16.59 -20.53
C GLU A 84 19.32 15.50 -20.96
N ARG A 85 18.90 14.66 -21.89
CA ARG A 85 19.77 13.67 -22.54
C ARG A 85 20.50 14.31 -23.71
N SER A 86 21.82 14.15 -23.80
CA SER A 86 22.64 14.82 -24.83
C SER A 86 23.26 13.89 -25.88
N SER A 87 23.02 12.57 -25.81
CA SER A 87 23.65 11.58 -26.70
C SER A 87 22.80 10.32 -26.88
N SER A 88 22.95 9.64 -28.02
CA SER A 88 22.41 8.28 -28.28
C SER A 88 22.80 7.27 -27.19
N GLY A 89 21.97 6.25 -26.98
CA GLY A 89 22.16 5.21 -25.97
C GLY A 89 21.48 5.54 -24.64
N ASP A 90 21.85 4.79 -23.60
CA ASP A 90 21.28 4.95 -22.27
C ASP A 90 21.91 6.14 -21.52
N ALA A 91 21.04 6.90 -20.83
CA ALA A 91 21.42 8.03 -20.02
C ALA A 91 20.57 8.08 -18.74
N THR A 92 21.21 8.25 -17.59
CA THR A 92 20.53 8.25 -16.28
C THR A 92 21.06 9.35 -15.36
N LEU A 93 20.15 10.05 -14.70
CA LEU A 93 20.40 10.67 -13.41
C LEU A 93 20.20 9.61 -12.32
N ARG A 94 21.08 9.54 -11.33
CA ARG A 94 21.02 8.51 -10.29
C ARG A 94 21.58 8.98 -8.96
N ARG A 95 21.10 8.36 -7.88
CA ARG A 95 21.62 8.57 -6.53
C ARG A 95 21.57 7.27 -5.74
N GLN A 96 22.54 7.10 -4.83
CA GLN A 96 22.65 5.94 -3.95
C GLN A 96 22.15 6.29 -2.55
N PHE A 97 21.36 5.40 -1.97
CA PHE A 97 20.88 5.50 -0.60
C PHE A 97 21.29 4.27 0.22
N ASP A 98 21.27 4.45 1.53
CA ASP A 98 21.60 3.44 2.53
C ASP A 98 20.32 2.94 3.20
N LEU A 99 20.07 1.64 3.10
CA LEU A 99 18.94 0.92 3.68
C LEU A 99 19.08 0.69 5.18
N ASP A 100 20.26 0.95 5.76
CA ASP A 100 20.46 0.91 7.21
C ASP A 100 20.52 2.32 7.81
N ALA A 101 20.31 3.37 7.00
CA ALA A 101 20.22 4.73 7.50
C ALA A 101 18.80 5.07 8.00
N GLY A 102 18.73 5.81 9.10
CA GLY A 102 17.46 6.18 9.73
C GLY A 102 16.77 4.96 10.36
N ASN A 103 15.49 4.75 10.02
CA ASN A 103 14.68 3.62 10.50
C ASN A 103 14.48 2.53 9.43
N MET A 104 15.19 2.61 8.31
CA MET A 104 15.20 1.54 7.32
C MET A 104 15.99 0.35 7.88
N VAL A 105 15.55 -0.87 7.55
CA VAL A 105 16.22 -2.10 7.97
C VAL A 105 16.50 -2.91 6.71
N SER A 106 17.77 -3.19 6.42
CA SER A 106 18.13 -4.04 5.28
C SER A 106 17.41 -5.39 5.33
N GLY A 107 16.77 -5.75 4.22
CA GLY A 107 15.96 -6.96 4.08
C GLY A 107 14.47 -6.74 4.33
N GLU A 108 14.08 -5.68 5.03
CA GLU A 108 12.66 -5.32 5.20
C GLU A 108 12.13 -4.53 3.99
N PRO A 109 10.81 -4.54 3.75
CA PRO A 109 10.21 -3.74 2.71
C PRO A 109 10.42 -2.24 2.90
N TYR A 110 10.69 -1.53 1.79
CA TYR A 110 10.82 -0.07 1.78
C TYR A 110 10.06 0.55 0.61
N GLN A 111 9.67 1.81 0.75
CA GLN A 111 8.95 2.56 -0.26
C GLN A 111 9.86 3.62 -0.88
N VAL A 112 9.83 3.72 -2.20
CA VAL A 112 10.43 4.81 -2.97
C VAL A 112 9.30 5.59 -3.62
N GLU A 113 9.24 6.89 -3.40
CA GLU A 113 8.23 7.78 -3.97
C GLU A 113 8.90 8.98 -4.64
N TRP A 114 8.43 9.36 -5.82
CA TRP A 114 8.91 10.56 -6.49
C TRP A 114 7.87 11.22 -7.37
N PHE A 115 8.08 12.51 -7.62
CA PHE A 115 7.32 13.27 -8.61
C PHE A 115 8.15 13.49 -9.87
N TRP A 116 7.47 13.45 -11.01
CA TRP A 116 8.14 13.51 -12.30
C TRP A 116 7.24 14.15 -13.35
N ARG A 117 7.85 14.89 -14.28
CA ARG A 117 7.14 15.46 -15.44
C ARG A 117 7.98 15.28 -16.69
N PHE A 118 7.33 14.89 -17.78
CA PHE A 118 7.97 14.88 -19.09
C PHE A 118 7.93 16.27 -19.72
N ASP A 119 9.09 16.78 -20.13
CA ASP A 119 9.19 18.09 -20.78
C ASP A 119 9.57 17.98 -22.27
N GLY A 120 9.90 16.76 -22.73
CA GLY A 120 10.30 16.48 -24.11
C GLY A 120 9.15 16.30 -25.09
N ASP A 121 9.48 15.91 -26.32
CA ASP A 121 8.52 15.59 -27.37
C ASP A 121 8.21 14.08 -27.40
N THR A 122 6.98 13.70 -27.12
CA THR A 122 6.56 12.28 -27.10
C THR A 122 6.63 11.64 -28.49
N ALA A 123 6.64 12.43 -29.57
CA ALA A 123 6.77 11.92 -30.93
C ALA A 123 8.14 11.26 -31.19
N GLN A 124 9.13 11.48 -30.32
CA GLN A 124 10.46 10.88 -30.42
C GLN A 124 10.55 9.47 -29.82
N GLN A 125 9.50 9.00 -29.13
CA GLN A 125 9.44 7.63 -28.58
C GLN A 125 8.94 6.65 -29.66
N THR A 126 9.75 6.43 -30.69
CA THR A 126 9.30 5.71 -31.90
C THR A 126 9.57 4.21 -31.87
N THR A 127 10.61 3.79 -31.16
CA THR A 127 10.99 2.39 -31.00
C THR A 127 11.13 2.02 -29.53
N PHE A 128 11.30 0.74 -29.21
CA PHE A 128 11.61 0.34 -27.83
C PHE A 128 12.98 0.86 -27.33
N SER A 129 13.87 1.19 -28.26
CA SER A 129 15.15 1.82 -27.94
C SER A 129 14.96 3.27 -27.50
N ASP A 130 13.85 3.90 -27.89
CA ASP A 130 13.45 5.24 -27.46
C ASP A 130 12.48 5.07 -26.30
N ARG A 131 13.03 5.04 -25.08
CA ARG A 131 12.24 4.78 -23.87
C ARG A 131 12.68 5.63 -22.70
N ILE A 132 11.74 5.88 -21.79
CA ILE A 132 12.02 6.38 -20.45
C ILE A 132 11.99 5.18 -19.51
N HIS A 133 12.90 5.12 -18.53
CA HIS A 133 12.92 4.04 -17.55
C HIS A 133 13.31 4.52 -16.16
N PHE A 134 12.69 3.87 -15.16
CA PHE A 134 13.02 4.00 -13.76
C PHE A 134 13.31 2.61 -13.20
N PHE A 135 14.41 2.48 -12.46
CA PHE A 135 14.78 1.19 -11.91
C PHE A 135 15.63 1.30 -10.65
N GLY A 136 15.59 0.24 -9.86
CA GLY A 136 16.53 -0.01 -8.76
C GLY A 136 17.68 -0.91 -9.22
N ASN A 137 18.87 -0.70 -8.67
CA ASN A 137 20.02 -1.59 -8.87
C ASN A 137 21.01 -1.48 -7.70
N GLN A 138 21.76 -2.55 -7.44
CA GLN A 138 22.85 -2.52 -6.45
C GLN A 138 24.06 -1.71 -6.92
N THR A 139 24.18 -1.52 -8.24
CA THR A 139 25.31 -0.82 -8.84
C THR A 139 24.84 0.34 -9.70
N ALA A 140 25.67 1.37 -9.77
CA ALA A 140 25.49 2.45 -10.72
C ALA A 140 25.51 1.91 -12.15
N ALA A 141 24.37 1.98 -12.85
CA ALA A 141 24.23 1.64 -14.26
C ALA A 141 23.82 2.87 -15.07
N SER A 142 24.15 2.87 -16.37
CA SER A 142 23.71 3.92 -17.30
C SER A 142 22.34 3.63 -17.90
N GLY A 143 21.85 2.39 -17.78
CA GLY A 143 20.57 1.92 -18.32
C GLY A 143 20.12 0.62 -17.68
N SER A 144 18.88 0.22 -17.98
CA SER A 144 18.26 -0.99 -17.42
C SER A 144 18.93 -2.27 -17.96
N SER A 145 19.30 -3.20 -17.08
CA SER A 145 19.89 -4.51 -17.43
C SER A 145 19.31 -5.65 -16.59
N SER A 146 19.73 -6.89 -16.84
CA SER A 146 19.24 -8.05 -16.06
C SER A 146 19.60 -8.01 -14.57
N SER A 147 20.43 -7.06 -14.12
CA SER A 147 20.75 -6.85 -12.70
C SER A 147 19.77 -5.93 -11.96
N ASN A 148 18.80 -5.32 -12.64
CA ASN A 148 17.81 -4.47 -11.96
C ASN A 148 16.99 -5.27 -10.94
N SER A 149 16.61 -4.62 -9.83
CA SER A 149 15.58 -5.16 -8.92
C SER A 149 14.21 -4.95 -9.54
N TRP A 150 13.68 -3.73 -9.48
CA TRP A 150 12.41 -3.34 -10.11
C TRP A 150 12.66 -2.49 -11.36
N LEU A 151 11.66 -2.42 -12.26
CA LEU A 151 11.72 -1.63 -13.48
C LEU A 151 10.32 -1.18 -13.92
N MET A 152 10.19 0.10 -14.22
CA MET A 152 9.05 0.66 -14.93
C MET A 152 9.55 1.58 -16.04
N GLY A 153 8.70 1.84 -17.03
CA GLY A 153 9.09 2.72 -18.12
C GLY A 153 7.97 2.97 -19.11
N VAL A 154 8.30 3.66 -20.19
CA VAL A 154 7.42 3.90 -21.33
C VAL A 154 8.24 3.82 -22.60
N GLY A 155 7.71 3.14 -23.61
CA GLY A 155 8.38 2.95 -24.90
C GLY A 155 7.55 2.06 -25.83
N SER A 156 7.94 1.99 -27.11
CA SER A 156 7.18 1.24 -28.11
C SER A 156 7.59 -0.24 -28.13
N SER A 157 6.87 -1.13 -27.44
CA SER A 157 7.25 -2.56 -27.31
C SER A 157 6.41 -3.54 -28.15
N GLY A 158 5.33 -3.08 -28.78
CA GLY A 158 4.39 -3.92 -29.54
C GLY A 158 3.40 -4.71 -28.68
N THR A 159 3.72 -4.98 -27.41
CA THR A 159 2.81 -5.58 -26.42
C THR A 159 2.09 -4.52 -25.58
N VAL A 160 2.82 -3.47 -25.21
CA VAL A 160 2.29 -2.29 -24.51
C VAL A 160 1.84 -1.28 -25.56
N ALA A 161 0.67 -0.66 -25.37
CA ALA A 161 0.22 0.38 -26.30
C ALA A 161 1.26 1.50 -26.37
N ASN A 162 1.50 2.03 -27.59
CA ASN A 162 2.58 2.98 -27.78
C ASN A 162 2.39 4.23 -26.91
N GLY A 163 3.41 4.56 -26.11
CA GLY A 163 3.35 5.68 -25.17
C GLY A 163 2.71 5.38 -23.83
N ASN A 164 2.23 4.16 -23.57
CA ASN A 164 1.76 3.79 -22.24
C ASN A 164 2.92 3.44 -21.31
N TRP A 165 2.77 3.79 -20.04
CA TRP A 165 3.64 3.29 -18.99
C TRP A 165 3.45 1.79 -18.81
N TYR A 166 4.53 1.09 -18.52
CA TYR A 166 4.55 -0.32 -18.16
C TYR A 166 5.31 -0.56 -16.86
N ILE A 167 4.94 -1.64 -16.18
CA ILE A 167 5.66 -2.23 -15.06
C ILE A 167 6.22 -3.59 -15.51
N TYR A 168 7.45 -3.91 -15.14
CA TYR A 168 8.10 -5.14 -15.57
C TYR A 168 7.88 -6.29 -14.57
N ASP A 169 7.36 -7.42 -15.04
CA ASP A 169 7.17 -8.61 -14.22
C ASP A 169 7.83 -9.84 -14.86
N ARG A 170 8.81 -10.41 -14.17
CA ARG A 170 9.65 -11.50 -14.66
C ARG A 170 8.92 -12.85 -14.57
N VAL A 171 8.08 -13.17 -15.56
CA VAL A 171 7.40 -14.48 -15.60
C VAL A 171 8.25 -15.61 -16.20
N ASP A 172 9.23 -15.32 -17.07
CA ASP A 172 10.01 -16.35 -17.80
C ASP A 172 11.54 -16.20 -17.71
N GLY A 173 12.01 -15.21 -16.97
CA GLY A 173 13.44 -14.92 -16.78
C GLY A 173 14.17 -14.28 -17.95
N ALA A 174 13.52 -14.04 -19.09
CA ALA A 174 14.06 -13.25 -20.19
C ALA A 174 13.56 -11.80 -20.12
N PHE A 175 14.33 -10.84 -20.63
CA PHE A 175 13.80 -9.48 -20.80
C PHE A 175 13.09 -9.39 -22.15
N ASN A 176 11.76 -9.50 -22.14
CA ASN A 176 10.94 -9.42 -23.33
C ASN A 176 9.67 -8.61 -23.07
N ALA A 177 8.96 -8.26 -24.14
CA ALA A 177 7.76 -7.44 -24.06
C ALA A 177 6.56 -8.18 -23.43
N SER A 178 6.58 -9.51 -23.35
CA SER A 178 5.53 -10.28 -22.63
C SER A 178 5.63 -10.12 -21.11
N ASN A 179 6.78 -9.68 -20.61
CA ASN A 179 7.01 -9.38 -19.19
C ASN A 179 6.69 -7.91 -18.86
N MET A 180 5.98 -7.19 -19.73
CA MET A 180 5.58 -5.81 -19.51
C MET A 180 4.07 -5.75 -19.28
N ILE A 181 3.68 -5.29 -18.10
CA ILE A 181 2.30 -5.06 -17.73
C ILE A 181 1.93 -3.63 -18.14
N ASP A 182 1.03 -3.49 -19.11
CA ASP A 182 0.51 -2.19 -19.58
C ASP A 182 -0.36 -1.57 -18.49
N SER A 183 -0.01 -0.36 -18.07
CA SER A 183 -0.78 0.38 -17.05
C SER A 183 -2.05 1.04 -17.59
N GLY A 184 -2.17 1.18 -18.92
CA GLY A 184 -3.21 1.99 -19.56
C GLY A 184 -2.98 3.50 -19.48
N ILE A 185 -2.00 3.98 -18.70
CA ILE A 185 -1.71 5.40 -18.52
C ILE A 185 -0.72 5.86 -19.60
N THR A 186 -1.15 6.80 -20.43
CA THR A 186 -0.33 7.34 -21.53
C THR A 186 0.59 8.46 -21.03
N LEU A 187 1.84 8.45 -21.48
CA LEU A 187 2.79 9.54 -21.31
C LEU A 187 2.35 10.78 -22.11
N ALA A 188 2.25 11.91 -21.43
CA ALA A 188 1.97 13.22 -22.01
C ALA A 188 2.97 14.27 -21.54
N THR A 189 3.41 15.13 -22.47
CA THR A 189 4.27 16.27 -22.17
C THR A 189 3.53 17.27 -21.27
N GLY A 190 4.17 17.68 -20.19
CA GLY A 190 3.63 18.64 -19.22
C GLY A 190 2.80 18.02 -18.10
N ASP A 191 2.37 16.77 -18.23
CA ASP A 191 1.62 16.07 -17.18
C ASP A 191 2.53 15.72 -16.01
N ILE A 192 1.99 15.86 -14.80
CA ILE A 192 2.69 15.55 -13.56
C ILE A 192 2.32 14.14 -13.13
N TYR A 193 3.35 13.33 -12.90
CA TYR A 193 3.22 11.97 -12.44
C TYR A 193 3.77 11.85 -11.03
N LYS A 194 3.12 11.01 -10.24
CA LYS A 194 3.64 10.52 -8.96
C LYS A 194 3.82 9.01 -9.08
N PHE A 195 5.02 8.56 -8.75
CA PHE A 195 5.37 7.15 -8.78
C PHE A 195 5.65 6.66 -7.37
N LYS A 196 5.28 5.41 -7.11
CA LYS A 196 5.52 4.74 -5.85
C LYS A 196 5.98 3.32 -6.12
N VAL A 197 7.04 2.87 -5.46
CA VAL A 197 7.52 1.50 -5.52
C VAL A 197 7.70 0.99 -4.10
N ILE A 198 7.00 -0.08 -3.74
CA ILE A 198 7.23 -0.80 -2.49
C ILE A 198 8.09 -2.00 -2.84
N VAL A 199 9.32 -2.02 -2.36
CA VAL A 199 10.33 -3.03 -2.67
C VAL A 199 10.42 -4.04 -1.54
N ASP A 200 10.15 -5.32 -1.83
CA ASP A 200 10.40 -6.45 -0.95
C ASP A 200 11.63 -7.22 -1.45
N ALA A 201 12.79 -6.81 -0.94
CA ALA A 201 14.06 -7.37 -1.36
C ALA A 201 14.31 -8.80 -0.86
N ALA A 202 13.66 -9.20 0.25
CA ALA A 202 13.75 -10.54 0.82
C ALA A 202 13.07 -11.58 -0.08
N HIS A 203 11.94 -11.22 -0.69
CA HIS A 203 11.20 -12.10 -1.60
C HIS A 203 11.44 -11.80 -3.09
N ALA A 204 12.32 -10.84 -3.40
CA ALA A 204 12.60 -10.39 -4.77
C ALA A 204 11.31 -9.95 -5.51
N ARG A 205 10.45 -9.20 -4.83
CA ARG A 205 9.16 -8.72 -5.34
C ARG A 205 9.00 -7.22 -5.10
N TYR A 206 8.11 -6.59 -5.84
CA TYR A 206 7.74 -5.19 -5.63
C TYR A 206 6.30 -4.91 -6.07
N ASP A 207 5.70 -3.94 -5.41
CA ASP A 207 4.48 -3.29 -5.88
C ASP A 207 4.86 -1.96 -6.52
N ALA A 208 4.18 -1.58 -7.60
CA ALA A 208 4.42 -0.30 -8.25
C ALA A 208 3.09 0.40 -8.58
N THR A 209 3.02 1.68 -8.23
CA THR A 209 1.90 2.56 -8.53
C THR A 209 2.35 3.71 -9.42
N ILE A 210 1.56 3.98 -10.45
CA ILE A 210 1.71 5.13 -11.35
C ILE A 210 0.43 5.97 -11.21
N MET A 211 0.60 7.24 -10.86
CA MET A 211 -0.49 8.21 -10.79
C MET A 211 -0.20 9.35 -11.76
N ASN A 212 -1.09 9.61 -12.71
CA ASN A 212 -1.10 10.87 -13.45
C ASN A 212 -1.94 11.87 -12.66
N LEU A 213 -1.28 12.82 -11.98
CA LEU A 213 -1.95 13.81 -11.14
C LEU A 213 -2.69 14.88 -11.96
N THR A 214 -2.38 15.00 -13.25
CA THR A 214 -3.04 15.92 -14.18
C THR A 214 -4.37 15.34 -14.67
N SER A 215 -4.40 14.07 -15.06
CA SER A 215 -5.63 13.39 -15.51
C SER A 215 -6.44 12.77 -14.37
N GLY A 216 -5.79 12.45 -13.24
CA GLY A 216 -6.35 11.70 -12.11
C GLY A 216 -6.29 10.18 -12.27
N GLU A 217 -5.74 9.67 -13.37
CA GLU A 217 -5.61 8.22 -13.62
C GLU A 217 -4.59 7.58 -12.66
N THR A 218 -4.90 6.37 -12.20
CA THR A 218 -4.04 5.61 -11.29
C THR A 218 -4.01 4.14 -11.70
N TYR A 219 -2.83 3.54 -11.67
CA TYR A 219 -2.63 2.11 -11.90
C TYR A 219 -1.68 1.56 -10.84
N THR A 220 -1.99 0.38 -10.30
CA THR A 220 -1.14 -0.35 -9.37
C THR A 220 -0.95 -1.79 -9.86
N ALA A 221 0.30 -2.20 -10.03
CA ALA A 221 0.65 -3.62 -10.12
C ALA A 221 1.13 -4.09 -8.75
N ALA A 222 0.56 -5.19 -8.27
CA ALA A 222 0.97 -5.85 -7.04
C ALA A 222 1.83 -7.07 -7.36
N ARG A 223 2.78 -7.39 -6.47
CA ARG A 223 3.61 -8.61 -6.47
C ARG A 223 4.41 -8.84 -7.76
N SER A 224 4.81 -7.79 -8.47
CA SER A 224 5.72 -7.92 -9.61
C SER A 224 7.06 -8.48 -9.14
N THR A 225 7.63 -9.38 -9.93
CA THR A 225 8.89 -10.05 -9.59
C THR A 225 10.09 -9.24 -10.07
N PHE A 226 11.18 -9.28 -9.31
CA PHE A 226 12.41 -8.59 -9.68
C PHE A 226 12.94 -9.10 -11.03
N ARG A 227 13.57 -8.18 -11.77
CA ARG A 227 14.25 -8.54 -13.00
C ARG A 227 15.45 -9.45 -12.74
N ASN A 228 16.23 -9.19 -11.69
CA ASN A 228 17.18 -10.16 -11.16
C ASN A 228 16.45 -11.09 -10.18
N ASN A 229 16.59 -12.41 -10.32
CA ASN A 229 15.92 -13.36 -9.42
C ASN A 229 16.77 -13.63 -8.15
N SER A 230 17.61 -12.67 -7.74
CA SER A 230 18.42 -12.82 -6.54
C SER A 230 17.80 -12.00 -5.42
N THR A 231 17.49 -12.67 -4.31
CA THR A 231 17.17 -12.01 -3.05
C THR A 231 18.39 -11.21 -2.64
N ASN A 232 18.22 -9.90 -2.42
CA ASN A 232 19.34 -8.98 -2.28
C ASN A 232 19.28 -8.28 -0.92
N ALA A 233 20.06 -8.79 0.03
CA ALA A 233 20.29 -8.14 1.33
C ALA A 233 21.33 -7.01 1.25
N ALA A 234 21.47 -6.35 0.09
CA ALA A 234 22.43 -5.26 -0.05
C ALA A 234 21.95 -4.07 0.77
N THR A 235 22.82 -3.56 1.64
CA THR A 235 22.52 -2.41 2.52
C THR A 235 22.49 -1.08 1.78
N THR A 236 22.89 -1.04 0.51
CA THR A 236 22.78 0.17 -0.31
C THR A 236 22.17 -0.15 -1.66
N GLN A 237 21.43 0.80 -2.20
CA GLN A 237 20.76 0.67 -3.49
C GLN A 237 20.90 1.98 -4.26
N TRP A 238 20.90 1.86 -5.59
CA TRP A 238 20.87 2.98 -6.51
C TRP A 238 19.48 3.12 -7.11
N LEU A 239 19.02 4.36 -7.18
CA LEU A 239 17.84 4.78 -7.93
C LEU A 239 18.29 5.40 -9.24
N HIS A 240 17.69 4.98 -10.34
CA HIS A 240 18.00 5.46 -11.67
C HIS A 240 16.78 6.07 -12.34
N PHE A 241 16.93 7.30 -12.80
CA PHE A 241 15.94 8.04 -13.58
C PHE A 241 16.55 8.38 -14.93
N GLY A 242 16.09 7.72 -15.98
CA GLY A 242 16.78 7.80 -17.26
C GLY A 242 15.93 7.59 -18.48
N SER A 243 16.62 7.59 -19.60
CA SER A 243 16.08 7.24 -20.90
C SER A 243 17.12 6.56 -21.76
N SER A 244 16.65 5.83 -22.76
CA SER A 244 17.43 5.30 -23.87
C SER A 244 16.91 5.95 -25.14
N ALA A 245 17.78 6.19 -26.13
CA ALA A 245 17.32 6.48 -27.49
C ALA A 245 18.29 5.98 -28.54
N ASP A 246 17.77 5.63 -29.72
CA ASP A 246 18.58 5.08 -30.80
C ASP A 246 19.36 6.14 -31.59
N SER A 247 18.92 7.40 -31.55
CA SER A 247 19.61 8.54 -32.16
C SER A 247 19.93 9.63 -31.14
N ALA A 248 20.88 10.50 -31.48
CA ALA A 248 21.20 11.70 -30.70
C ALA A 248 20.17 12.82 -30.91
N SER A 249 19.30 12.71 -31.92
CA SER A 249 18.20 13.65 -32.17
C SER A 249 17.05 13.53 -31.17
N ASP A 250 16.93 12.38 -30.51
CA ASP A 250 15.74 12.04 -29.73
C ASP A 250 15.88 12.57 -28.31
N ASN A 251 15.96 13.88 -28.19
CA ASN A 251 16.21 14.54 -26.92
C ASN A 251 15.08 14.25 -25.92
N THR A 252 15.44 13.57 -24.83
CA THR A 252 14.53 13.35 -23.70
C THR A 252 14.84 14.40 -22.66
N THR A 253 13.87 15.25 -22.37
CA THR A 253 13.92 16.21 -21.26
C THR A 253 12.84 15.87 -20.25
N PHE A 254 13.21 15.85 -18.97
CA PHE A 254 12.27 15.64 -17.88
C PHE A 254 12.67 16.42 -16.63
N SER A 255 11.68 16.57 -15.76
CA SER A 255 11.82 17.18 -14.45
C SER A 255 11.62 16.10 -13.39
N LEU A 256 12.55 16.01 -12.43
CA LEU A 256 12.47 15.14 -11.25
C LEU A 256 12.39 16.01 -10.00
N ASP A 257 11.42 15.70 -9.15
CA ASP A 257 11.14 16.45 -7.94
C ASP A 257 10.81 15.49 -6.79
N THR A 258 10.93 15.97 -5.55
CA THR A 258 10.61 15.32 -4.28
C THR A 258 10.78 13.81 -4.32
N LEU A 259 12.01 13.35 -4.04
CA LEU A 259 12.33 11.94 -3.90
C LEU A 259 12.33 11.57 -2.42
N ALA A 260 11.48 10.64 -2.02
CA ALA A 260 11.43 10.12 -0.67
C ALA A 260 11.65 8.61 -0.65
N ILE A 261 12.41 8.15 0.35
CA ILE A 261 12.58 6.74 0.65
C ILE A 261 12.21 6.54 2.11
N ASN A 262 11.15 5.78 2.32
CA ASN A 262 10.55 5.59 3.63
C ASN A 262 10.59 4.11 3.97
N ALA A 263 10.80 3.81 5.25
CA ALA A 263 10.56 2.47 5.74
C ALA A 263 9.08 2.15 5.53
N HIS A 264 8.80 1.13 4.71
CA HIS A 264 7.43 0.73 4.41
C HIS A 264 7.10 -0.45 5.31
N HIS A 265 6.87 -0.12 6.58
CA HIS A 265 6.51 -1.13 7.56
C HIS A 265 5.15 -1.70 7.18
N LYS A 266 5.18 -2.92 6.65
CA LYS A 266 4.03 -3.73 6.31
C LYS A 266 4.20 -5.06 7.01
N ILE A 267 3.20 -5.49 7.75
CA ILE A 267 3.16 -6.85 8.27
C ILE A 267 2.52 -7.70 7.18
N VAL A 268 3.25 -8.69 6.66
CA VAL A 268 2.79 -9.51 5.53
C VAL A 268 2.74 -10.98 5.92
N ALA A 269 1.73 -11.69 5.42
CA ALA A 269 1.71 -13.14 5.31
C ALA A 269 1.25 -13.52 3.90
N ASN A 270 2.21 -13.93 3.07
CA ASN A 270 2.12 -14.27 1.64
C ASN A 270 2.45 -15.75 1.37
N PHE A 271 2.78 -16.49 2.42
CA PHE A 271 3.09 -17.92 2.42
C PHE A 271 4.24 -18.36 1.50
N ASP A 272 5.13 -17.44 1.10
CA ASP A 272 6.25 -17.68 0.19
C ASP A 272 7.29 -18.66 0.75
N ASP A 273 7.40 -18.75 2.07
CA ASP A 273 8.32 -19.67 2.75
C ASP A 273 7.77 -21.11 2.91
N GLY A 274 6.55 -21.36 2.45
CA GLY A 274 5.95 -22.69 2.39
C GLY A 274 5.58 -23.28 3.77
N ASN A 275 5.72 -24.60 3.90
CA ASN A 275 5.42 -25.35 5.13
C ASN A 275 6.65 -25.58 6.01
N THR A 276 7.66 -24.72 5.92
CA THR A 276 8.88 -24.89 6.73
C THR A 276 8.65 -24.43 8.17
N ALA A 277 9.56 -24.79 9.08
CA ALA A 277 9.53 -24.29 10.45
C ALA A 277 10.63 -23.22 10.60
N ASN A 278 10.37 -22.18 11.40
CA ASN A 278 11.29 -21.10 11.76
C ASN A 278 11.46 -19.97 10.73
N THR A 279 10.45 -19.72 9.88
CA THR A 279 10.39 -18.48 9.12
C THR A 279 9.01 -17.85 9.25
N ILE A 280 9.02 -16.51 9.24
CA ILE A 280 7.90 -15.63 9.60
C ILE A 280 6.66 -15.92 8.75
N ASP A 281 6.82 -16.45 7.54
CA ASP A 281 5.74 -16.61 6.58
C ASP A 281 5.25 -18.07 6.42
N THR A 282 5.40 -18.89 7.46
CA THR A 282 4.94 -20.29 7.45
C THR A 282 3.70 -20.47 8.34
N TYR A 283 2.83 -21.43 8.00
CA TYR A 283 1.66 -21.75 8.85
C TYR A 283 2.08 -22.24 10.23
N THR A 284 3.06 -23.15 10.30
CA THR A 284 3.46 -23.80 11.54
C THR A 284 4.54 -23.04 12.32
N ASP A 285 4.78 -21.76 12.03
CA ASP A 285 5.86 -21.07 12.73
C ASP A 285 5.58 -20.97 14.25
N SER A 286 6.62 -21.22 15.03
CA SER A 286 6.61 -20.97 16.47
C SER A 286 7.31 -19.65 16.82
N THR A 287 7.98 -19.01 15.86
CA THR A 287 8.70 -17.76 16.06
C THR A 287 7.92 -16.56 15.54
N GLY A 288 7.76 -15.52 16.37
CA GLY A 288 7.30 -14.21 15.88
C GLY A 288 8.36 -13.51 15.02
N GLY A 289 7.98 -12.42 14.36
CA GLY A 289 8.84 -11.61 13.49
C GLY A 289 8.04 -10.91 12.39
N GLY A 290 8.63 -9.91 11.73
CA GLY A 290 7.94 -9.13 10.67
C GLY A 290 6.64 -8.46 11.14
N GLY A 291 6.53 -8.21 12.45
CA GLY A 291 5.36 -7.67 13.15
C GLY A 291 4.27 -8.68 13.56
N TRP A 292 4.50 -9.97 13.35
CA TRP A 292 3.70 -11.02 13.96
C TRP A 292 4.26 -11.39 15.34
N ALA A 293 3.40 -11.48 16.36
CA ALA A 293 3.82 -11.91 17.70
C ALA A 293 4.25 -13.38 17.73
N ASN A 294 3.52 -14.19 16.95
CA ASN A 294 3.65 -15.63 16.86
C ASN A 294 3.17 -16.11 15.47
N GLY A 295 3.40 -17.38 15.15
CA GLY A 295 2.80 -17.99 13.97
C GLY A 295 1.29 -18.18 14.10
N TRP A 296 0.71 -18.83 13.09
CA TRP A 296 -0.73 -19.10 13.04
C TRP A 296 -1.13 -20.09 14.12
N ILE A 297 -2.28 -19.83 14.74
CA ILE A 297 -2.83 -20.67 15.80
C ILE A 297 -4.21 -21.17 15.39
N ASN A 298 -4.48 -22.45 15.68
CA ASN A 298 -5.84 -22.96 15.66
C ASN A 298 -6.51 -22.62 16.99
N THR A 299 -7.63 -21.88 16.92
CA THR A 299 -8.38 -21.42 18.09
C THR A 299 -9.61 -22.28 18.39
N ALA A 300 -10.12 -23.04 17.41
CA ALA A 300 -11.25 -23.94 17.58
C ALA A 300 -11.36 -24.99 16.47
N GLY A 301 -11.85 -26.17 16.85
CA GLY A 301 -12.12 -27.28 15.94
C GLY A 301 -10.86 -28.04 15.50
N ASN A 302 -11.06 -29.11 14.74
CA ASN A 302 -9.97 -29.81 14.07
C ASN A 302 -9.72 -29.15 12.72
N VAL A 303 -8.87 -28.11 12.73
CA VAL A 303 -8.41 -27.41 11.53
C VAL A 303 -7.11 -28.04 11.04
N SER A 304 -7.07 -28.39 9.77
CA SER A 304 -5.84 -28.68 9.03
C SER A 304 -5.55 -27.51 8.12
N ALA A 305 -4.34 -26.95 8.18
CA ALA A 305 -3.92 -25.97 7.20
C ALA A 305 -2.53 -26.27 6.65
N THR A 306 -2.34 -25.96 5.38
CA THR A 306 -1.09 -26.19 4.66
C THR A 306 -0.89 -25.13 3.60
N VAL A 307 0.35 -24.70 3.39
CA VAL A 307 0.71 -23.87 2.27
C VAL A 307 0.71 -24.71 0.99
N SER A 308 -0.01 -24.23 -0.03
CA SER A 308 -0.17 -24.85 -1.35
C SER A 308 0.17 -23.85 -2.44
N THR A 309 0.59 -24.34 -3.61
CA THR A 309 0.77 -23.56 -4.86
C THR A 309 -0.12 -24.08 -5.99
N THR A 310 -0.99 -25.05 -5.70
CA THR A 310 -1.91 -25.63 -6.67
C THR A 310 -3.13 -24.73 -6.79
N THR A 311 -3.49 -24.27 -8.00
CA THR A 311 -4.62 -23.33 -8.20
C THR A 311 -4.54 -22.12 -7.26
N PRO A 312 -3.47 -21.32 -7.39
CA PRO A 312 -3.22 -20.20 -6.48
C PRO A 312 -4.32 -19.14 -6.60
N LEU A 313 -4.46 -18.31 -5.56
CA LEU A 313 -5.40 -17.19 -5.55
C LEU A 313 -4.93 -16.10 -6.51
N GLU A 314 -3.61 -15.95 -6.62
CA GLU A 314 -2.93 -14.97 -7.46
C GLU A 314 -1.95 -15.66 -8.40
N GLY A 315 -1.80 -15.11 -9.62
CA GLY A 315 -0.76 -15.53 -10.54
C GLY A 315 -0.74 -17.03 -10.86
N ALA A 316 0.35 -17.53 -11.42
CA ALA A 316 0.59 -18.96 -11.57
C ALA A 316 1.74 -19.36 -10.65
N GLY A 317 1.45 -20.26 -9.70
CA GLY A 317 2.44 -20.79 -8.76
C GLY A 317 2.66 -20.00 -7.48
N ASP A 318 1.92 -18.91 -7.22
CA ASP A 318 2.02 -18.20 -5.94
C ASP A 318 1.48 -19.08 -4.79
N PRO A 319 2.18 -19.12 -3.65
CA PRO A 319 1.71 -19.89 -2.52
C PRO A 319 0.55 -19.20 -1.80
N TYR A 320 -0.29 -20.00 -1.17
CA TYR A 320 -1.41 -19.56 -0.33
C TYR A 320 -1.63 -20.56 0.80
N LEU A 321 -2.31 -20.14 1.87
CA LEU A 321 -2.72 -21.03 2.95
C LEU A 321 -4.06 -21.69 2.63
N SER A 322 -4.04 -23.00 2.39
CA SER A 322 -5.24 -23.83 2.30
C SER A 322 -5.64 -24.30 3.70
N VAL A 323 -6.88 -24.06 4.08
CA VAL A 323 -7.46 -24.41 5.38
C VAL A 323 -8.65 -25.34 5.15
N SER A 324 -8.67 -26.46 5.85
CA SER A 324 -9.76 -27.44 5.80
C SER A 324 -10.10 -27.95 7.21
N GLY A 325 -11.31 -28.45 7.37
CA GLY A 325 -11.78 -29.09 8.61
C GLY A 325 -12.93 -30.03 8.32
N GLY A 326 -13.18 -30.99 9.22
CA GLY A 326 -14.18 -32.05 9.02
C GLY A 326 -15.07 -32.33 10.23
N ASP A 327 -15.24 -31.36 11.13
CA ASP A 327 -16.05 -31.51 12.35
C ASP A 327 -17.06 -30.37 12.52
N THR A 328 -18.16 -30.62 13.24
CA THR A 328 -19.18 -29.62 13.59
C THR A 328 -18.60 -28.49 14.44
N GLY A 329 -19.12 -27.27 14.26
CA GLY A 329 -18.81 -26.09 15.05
C GLY A 329 -17.79 -25.17 14.38
N ASN A 330 -17.17 -24.31 15.18
CA ASN A 330 -16.24 -23.31 14.65
C ASN A 330 -14.88 -23.92 14.28
N ARG A 331 -14.32 -23.43 13.18
CA ARG A 331 -13.02 -23.78 12.59
C ARG A 331 -12.32 -22.45 12.31
N THR A 332 -11.46 -22.01 13.23
CA THR A 332 -10.90 -20.66 13.17
C THR A 332 -9.40 -20.69 13.36
N ILE A 333 -8.68 -20.14 12.40
CA ILE A 333 -7.27 -19.78 12.56
C ILE A 333 -7.16 -18.32 12.98
N ALA A 334 -6.12 -18.01 13.75
CA ALA A 334 -5.85 -16.65 14.14
C ALA A 334 -4.36 -16.35 14.10
N ARG A 335 -4.03 -15.06 14.02
CA ARG A 335 -2.66 -14.57 14.16
C ARG A 335 -2.62 -13.24 14.88
N GLN A 336 -1.63 -13.08 15.75
CA GLN A 336 -1.46 -11.87 16.54
C GLN A 336 -0.47 -10.91 15.89
N ILE A 337 -0.85 -9.65 15.80
CA ILE A 337 -0.04 -8.53 15.34
C ILE A 337 0.61 -7.83 16.55
N THR A 338 1.80 -7.28 16.37
CA THR A 338 2.49 -6.46 17.37
C THR A 338 2.92 -5.14 16.78
N ASP A 339 3.47 -4.26 17.61
CA ASP A 339 4.20 -3.10 17.14
C ASP A 339 5.30 -3.53 16.16
N PHE A 340 5.33 -2.89 14.99
CA PHE A 340 6.33 -3.16 13.96
C PHE A 340 6.58 -1.91 13.12
N GLY A 341 7.73 -1.30 13.35
CA GLY A 341 8.09 -0.06 12.70
C GLY A 341 7.09 1.08 13.00
N SER A 342 6.28 1.47 12.02
CA SER A 342 5.23 2.49 12.17
C SER A 342 3.85 1.91 12.50
N ILE A 343 3.68 0.59 12.41
CA ILE A 343 2.44 -0.09 12.77
C ILE A 343 2.38 -0.22 14.29
N ASP A 344 1.29 0.28 14.84
CA ASP A 344 0.92 0.25 16.25
C ASP A 344 -0.56 -0.18 16.29
N PRO A 345 -0.90 -1.38 16.81
CA PRO A 345 -2.29 -1.87 16.87
C PRO A 345 -3.25 -1.00 17.69
N GLY A 346 -2.74 0.01 18.41
CA GLY A 346 -3.53 1.02 19.12
C GLY A 346 -3.80 2.29 18.30
N LYS A 347 -3.20 2.40 17.11
CA LYS A 347 -3.43 3.48 16.13
C LYS A 347 -4.18 2.96 14.90
N THR A 348 -4.57 3.86 14.01
CA THR A 348 -5.24 3.47 12.76
C THR A 348 -4.31 2.63 11.88
N TYR A 349 -4.80 1.49 11.41
CA TYR A 349 -4.12 0.62 10.45
C TYR A 349 -5.13 0.05 9.44
N THR A 350 -4.64 -0.42 8.30
CA THR A 350 -5.44 -1.10 7.27
C THR A 350 -5.00 -2.55 7.17
N ILE A 351 -5.95 -3.47 7.12
CA ILE A 351 -5.74 -4.88 6.81
C ILE A 351 -6.26 -5.11 5.39
N ASN A 352 -5.48 -5.77 4.54
CA ASN A 352 -5.91 -6.30 3.25
C ASN A 352 -5.65 -7.81 3.21
N TRP A 353 -6.54 -8.60 2.62
CA TRP A 353 -6.29 -10.01 2.32
C TRP A 353 -7.16 -10.50 1.16
N LYS A 354 -6.72 -11.59 0.55
CA LYS A 354 -7.49 -12.34 -0.44
C LYS A 354 -7.95 -13.66 0.13
N TRP A 355 -9.19 -14.02 -0.18
CA TRP A 355 -9.85 -15.20 0.35
C TRP A 355 -10.66 -15.90 -0.74
N ARG A 356 -10.67 -17.23 -0.73
CA ARG A 356 -11.49 -18.05 -1.63
C ARG A 356 -12.15 -19.16 -0.85
N PHE A 357 -13.44 -19.40 -1.11
CA PHE A 357 -14.11 -20.59 -0.61
C PHE A 357 -13.78 -21.78 -1.50
N ASP A 358 -13.21 -22.83 -0.93
CA ASP A 358 -12.87 -24.06 -1.66
C ASP A 358 -13.85 -25.20 -1.35
N GLY A 359 -14.74 -25.01 -0.37
CA GLY A 359 -15.74 -26.00 0.02
C GLY A 359 -16.96 -26.05 -0.89
N ASP A 360 -17.94 -26.87 -0.52
CA ASP A 360 -19.21 -27.00 -1.24
C ASP A 360 -20.26 -26.06 -0.62
N VAL A 361 -20.67 -25.03 -1.36
CA VAL A 361 -21.68 -24.06 -0.90
C VAL A 361 -23.01 -24.76 -0.60
N SER A 362 -23.31 -25.91 -1.23
CA SER A 362 -24.54 -26.66 -0.98
C SER A 362 -24.57 -27.39 0.36
N ASP A 363 -23.42 -27.57 1.02
CA ASP A 363 -23.36 -28.06 2.39
C ASP A 363 -23.78 -26.98 3.40
N LEU A 364 -23.71 -25.70 3.02
CA LEU A 364 -24.09 -24.56 3.86
C LEU A 364 -25.58 -24.28 3.69
N SER A 365 -26.40 -24.75 4.64
CA SER A 365 -27.86 -24.77 4.48
C SER A 365 -28.65 -24.27 5.69
N VAL A 366 -27.99 -24.03 6.83
CA VAL A 366 -28.64 -23.54 8.06
C VAL A 366 -27.87 -22.39 8.70
N PHE A 367 -28.48 -21.72 9.68
CA PHE A 367 -27.93 -20.53 10.34
C PHE A 367 -26.56 -20.77 10.98
N GLU A 368 -26.33 -21.98 11.49
CA GLU A 368 -25.07 -22.39 12.10
C GLU A 368 -23.91 -22.42 11.09
N ASP A 369 -24.21 -22.57 9.79
CA ASP A 369 -23.25 -22.55 8.69
C ASP A 369 -22.84 -21.11 8.35
N ARG A 370 -21.61 -20.75 8.73
CA ARG A 370 -21.16 -19.36 8.72
C ARG A 370 -19.71 -19.24 8.26
N ILE A 371 -19.40 -18.09 7.69
CA ILE A 371 -18.03 -17.64 7.48
C ILE A 371 -17.85 -16.35 8.29
N HIS A 372 -16.70 -16.17 8.93
CA HIS A 372 -16.43 -14.99 9.74
C HIS A 372 -14.97 -14.56 9.70
N PHE A 373 -14.79 -13.24 9.65
CA PHE A 373 -13.52 -12.56 9.83
C PHE A 373 -13.69 -11.49 10.90
N PHE A 374 -12.81 -11.46 11.89
CA PHE A 374 -12.94 -10.50 12.98
C PHE A 374 -11.63 -10.18 13.68
N GLY A 375 -11.60 -9.01 14.31
CA GLY A 375 -10.54 -8.60 15.23
C GLY A 375 -10.93 -8.89 16.67
N ASP A 376 -9.98 -9.30 17.52
CA ASP A 376 -10.17 -9.40 18.97
C ASP A 376 -8.87 -9.07 19.73
N ASN A 377 -8.90 -9.05 21.06
CA ASN A 377 -7.74 -8.87 21.92
C ASN A 377 -7.18 -10.21 22.48
N GLY A 378 -7.75 -11.32 22.04
CA GLY A 378 -7.35 -12.66 22.44
C GLY A 378 -7.70 -13.69 21.37
N THR A 379 -7.41 -14.96 21.67
CA THR A 379 -7.67 -16.09 20.79
C THR A 379 -9.10 -16.56 20.94
N GLU A 380 -9.93 -16.36 19.93
CA GLU A 380 -11.35 -16.72 19.99
C GLU A 380 -11.72 -17.70 18.88
N GLY A 381 -12.46 -18.75 19.26
CA GLY A 381 -12.91 -19.77 18.33
C GLY A 381 -13.98 -19.29 17.36
N GLY A 382 -14.67 -18.19 17.65
CA GLY A 382 -15.71 -17.64 16.78
C GLY A 382 -16.12 -16.26 17.23
N THR A 383 -17.19 -15.73 16.63
CA THR A 383 -17.54 -14.32 16.77
C THR A 383 -18.25 -14.06 18.11
N GLY A 384 -17.48 -13.82 19.17
CA GLY A 384 -17.97 -13.49 20.51
C GLY A 384 -18.28 -12.00 20.71
N SER A 385 -18.71 -11.61 21.91
CA SER A 385 -18.91 -10.20 22.27
C SER A 385 -17.61 -9.42 22.47
N GLY A 386 -16.45 -10.11 22.47
CA GLY A 386 -15.12 -9.49 22.54
C GLY A 386 -14.68 -8.83 21.24
N ALA A 387 -15.23 -9.28 20.11
CA ALA A 387 -14.77 -8.86 18.79
C ALA A 387 -14.91 -7.34 18.55
N SER A 388 -13.92 -6.76 17.87
CA SER A 388 -13.90 -5.36 17.45
C SER A 388 -14.62 -5.17 16.13
N TRP A 389 -13.99 -5.45 14.99
CA TRP A 389 -14.65 -5.45 13.69
C TRP A 389 -15.15 -6.85 13.35
N LEU A 390 -16.18 -6.95 12.50
CA LEU A 390 -16.74 -8.24 12.07
C LEU A 390 -17.28 -8.15 10.63
N ILE A 391 -16.76 -9.04 9.80
CA ILE A 391 -17.30 -9.38 8.47
C ILE A 391 -17.80 -10.81 8.55
N GLY A 392 -18.94 -11.11 7.96
CA GLY A 392 -19.43 -12.47 7.93
C GLY A 392 -20.34 -12.80 6.77
N TRP A 393 -20.68 -14.07 6.68
CA TRP A 393 -21.65 -14.63 5.77
C TRP A 393 -22.44 -15.72 6.52
N VAL A 394 -23.74 -15.84 6.22
CA VAL A 394 -24.64 -16.84 6.82
C VAL A 394 -25.45 -17.49 5.72
N ALA A 395 -25.62 -18.82 5.80
CA ALA A 395 -26.36 -19.57 4.78
C ALA A 395 -27.85 -19.22 4.73
N ALA A 396 -28.64 -19.78 5.66
CA ALA A 396 -30.08 -19.55 5.73
C ALA A 396 -30.56 -19.52 7.18
N ASP A 397 -31.21 -18.44 7.61
CA ASP A 397 -31.68 -18.29 8.99
C ASP A 397 -32.94 -19.13 9.28
N GLY A 398 -33.77 -19.43 8.28
CA GLY A 398 -34.98 -20.28 8.41
C GLY A 398 -36.06 -19.77 9.39
N GLY A 399 -35.74 -18.77 10.23
CA GLY A 399 -36.50 -18.28 11.36
C GLY A 399 -37.10 -16.88 11.17
N GLY A 400 -36.85 -16.24 10.02
CA GLY A 400 -37.43 -14.94 9.68
C GLY A 400 -36.75 -13.76 10.37
N ASN A 401 -35.52 -13.91 10.86
CA ASN A 401 -34.73 -12.84 11.48
C ASN A 401 -34.16 -11.83 10.45
N ASN A 402 -34.57 -11.95 9.17
CA ASN A 402 -34.12 -11.14 8.03
C ASN A 402 -32.61 -10.92 8.05
N ILE A 403 -31.91 -12.02 8.32
CA ILE A 403 -30.48 -12.14 8.07
C ILE A 403 -30.37 -12.18 6.55
N HIS A 404 -29.39 -11.48 5.99
CA HIS A 404 -29.21 -11.40 4.54
C HIS A 404 -28.68 -12.75 4.04
N ASP A 405 -29.56 -13.75 4.04
CA ASP A 405 -29.28 -15.16 3.76
C ASP A 405 -28.55 -15.28 2.42
N GLY A 406 -27.37 -15.90 2.46
CA GLY A 406 -26.54 -16.09 1.28
C GLY A 406 -25.69 -14.88 0.87
N ASN A 407 -25.78 -13.74 1.58
CA ASN A 407 -24.97 -12.55 1.32
C ASN A 407 -23.91 -12.30 2.40
N TRP A 408 -22.82 -11.66 2.00
CA TRP A 408 -21.84 -11.09 2.91
C TRP A 408 -22.43 -9.88 3.64
N TYR A 409 -22.02 -9.68 4.89
CA TYR A 409 -22.38 -8.52 5.70
C TYR A 409 -21.20 -7.95 6.46
N PHE A 410 -21.28 -6.66 6.77
CA PHE A 410 -20.46 -5.98 7.78
C PHE A 410 -21.29 -5.69 9.02
N TYR A 411 -20.73 -5.81 10.22
CA TYR A 411 -21.49 -5.59 11.46
C TYR A 411 -21.27 -4.18 12.03
N ASP A 412 -22.33 -3.40 12.17
CA ASP A 412 -22.31 -2.11 12.86
C ASP A 412 -23.02 -2.20 14.21
N ASN A 413 -22.28 -2.16 15.32
CA ASN A 413 -22.85 -2.25 16.66
C ASN A 413 -23.99 -1.23 16.90
N ASN A 414 -23.87 -0.01 16.38
CA ASN A 414 -24.86 1.06 16.50
C ASN A 414 -25.33 1.28 17.97
N GLY A 415 -24.41 1.07 18.93
CA GLY A 415 -24.64 1.27 20.37
C GLY A 415 -25.29 0.11 21.13
N SER A 416 -25.42 -1.09 20.55
CA SER A 416 -25.90 -2.32 21.21
C SER A 416 -24.82 -3.39 21.39
N SER A 417 -24.42 -3.67 22.64
CA SER A 417 -23.52 -4.79 22.95
C SER A 417 -24.10 -6.19 22.68
N SER A 418 -25.42 -6.29 22.42
CA SER A 418 -26.06 -7.54 21.99
C SER A 418 -25.96 -7.71 20.49
N PHE A 419 -25.70 -8.93 20.04
CA PHE A 419 -25.72 -9.28 18.62
C PHE A 419 -27.12 -9.11 18.06
N ASN A 420 -27.28 -8.20 17.10
CA ASN A 420 -28.56 -7.88 16.48
C ASN A 420 -28.43 -8.03 14.97
N THR A 421 -29.34 -8.78 14.34
CA THR A 421 -29.31 -8.98 12.88
C THR A 421 -29.64 -7.69 12.12
N GLY A 422 -30.40 -6.77 12.73
CA GLY A 422 -30.66 -5.44 12.16
C GLY A 422 -29.42 -4.54 12.07
N ASN A 423 -28.30 -4.95 12.69
CA ASN A 423 -27.01 -4.28 12.63
C ASN A 423 -26.07 -4.86 11.55
N MET A 424 -26.55 -5.84 10.78
CA MET A 424 -25.84 -6.39 9.63
C MET A 424 -26.08 -5.51 8.41
N VAL A 425 -25.04 -4.83 7.96
CA VAL A 425 -25.03 -4.07 6.71
C VAL A 425 -24.85 -5.06 5.56
N ASP A 426 -25.93 -5.30 4.81
CA ASP A 426 -25.90 -6.16 3.61
C ASP A 426 -25.00 -5.56 2.54
N THR A 427 -24.09 -6.38 2.01
CA THR A 427 -23.26 -6.00 0.86
C THR A 427 -23.97 -6.25 -0.47
N GLY A 428 -24.99 -7.12 -0.49
CA GLY A 428 -25.63 -7.63 -1.69
C GLY A 428 -24.76 -8.60 -2.51
N LEU A 429 -23.58 -8.96 -2.00
CA LEU A 429 -22.65 -9.88 -2.66
C LEU A 429 -22.81 -11.28 -2.07
N GLY A 430 -23.05 -12.27 -2.94
CA GLY A 430 -23.21 -13.66 -2.54
C GLY A 430 -21.88 -14.39 -2.34
N LEU A 431 -21.95 -15.54 -1.68
CA LEU A 431 -20.85 -16.51 -1.65
C LEU A 431 -20.87 -17.38 -2.91
N VAL A 432 -19.74 -17.46 -3.61
CA VAL A 432 -19.53 -18.30 -4.78
C VAL A 432 -18.25 -19.11 -4.55
N ALA A 433 -18.35 -20.43 -4.66
CA ALA A 433 -17.18 -21.30 -4.59
C ALA A 433 -16.18 -20.95 -5.70
N ASP A 434 -14.90 -21.11 -5.40
CA ASP A 434 -13.76 -20.83 -6.28
C ASP A 434 -13.59 -19.37 -6.74
N GLU A 435 -14.45 -18.43 -6.31
CA GLU A 435 -14.24 -17.00 -6.54
C GLU A 435 -13.30 -16.39 -5.49
N VAL A 436 -12.36 -15.55 -5.96
CA VAL A 436 -11.44 -14.82 -5.10
C VAL A 436 -12.07 -13.49 -4.69
N TYR A 437 -12.23 -13.33 -3.39
CA TYR A 437 -12.67 -12.12 -2.73
C TYR A 437 -11.44 -11.37 -2.20
N GLU A 438 -11.42 -10.05 -2.37
CA GLU A 438 -10.45 -9.17 -1.73
C GLU A 438 -11.15 -8.32 -0.68
N PHE A 439 -10.58 -8.24 0.52
CA PHE A 439 -11.16 -7.55 1.65
C PHE A 439 -10.21 -6.49 2.19
N PHE A 440 -10.73 -5.29 2.45
CA PHE A 440 -10.00 -4.22 3.12
C PHE A 440 -10.71 -3.83 4.40
N VAL A 441 -9.97 -3.69 5.49
CA VAL A 441 -10.50 -3.20 6.77
C VAL A 441 -9.58 -2.11 7.32
N THR A 442 -10.06 -0.88 7.37
CA THR A 442 -9.38 0.21 8.06
C THR A 442 -9.88 0.25 9.49
N VAL A 443 -9.05 -0.19 10.43
CA VAL A 443 -9.38 -0.25 11.86
C VAL A 443 -8.95 1.06 12.51
N ASN A 444 -9.83 1.68 13.29
CA ASN A 444 -9.53 2.86 14.12
C ASN A 444 -9.77 2.53 15.62
N PRO A 445 -8.76 1.92 16.28
CA PRO A 445 -8.80 1.52 17.69
C PRO A 445 -9.18 2.65 18.67
N LEU A 446 -8.72 3.88 18.39
CA LEU A 446 -8.92 5.05 19.25
C LEU A 446 -10.37 5.53 19.28
N THR A 447 -11.12 5.26 18.22
CA THR A 447 -12.53 5.67 18.11
C THR A 447 -13.49 4.50 18.22
N GLY A 448 -12.99 3.26 18.21
CA GLY A 448 -13.84 2.07 18.22
C GLY A 448 -14.64 1.93 16.92
N MET A 449 -14.04 2.34 15.80
CA MET A 449 -14.67 2.33 14.48
C MET A 449 -13.82 1.61 13.45
N TYR A 450 -14.44 1.17 12.36
CA TYR A 450 -13.75 0.66 11.19
C TYR A 450 -14.51 1.00 9.90
N ASP A 451 -13.77 0.96 8.81
CA ASP A 451 -14.31 0.95 7.46
C ASP A 451 -14.02 -0.42 6.85
N ALA A 452 -14.91 -0.94 6.02
CA ALA A 452 -14.74 -2.23 5.36
C ALA A 452 -15.11 -2.15 3.88
N THR A 453 -14.34 -2.83 3.04
CA THR A 453 -14.59 -3.01 1.61
C THR A 453 -14.43 -4.47 1.24
N ILE A 454 -15.29 -4.95 0.35
CA ILE A 454 -15.23 -6.28 -0.27
C ILE A 454 -15.26 -6.10 -1.78
N ILE A 455 -14.39 -6.81 -2.49
CA ILE A 455 -14.29 -6.80 -3.95
C ILE A 455 -14.35 -8.24 -4.47
N VAL A 456 -15.19 -8.51 -5.46
CA VAL A 456 -15.28 -9.81 -6.15
C VAL A 456 -15.71 -9.62 -7.59
N GLY A 457 -14.99 -10.25 -8.53
CA GLY A 457 -15.33 -10.19 -9.96
C GLY A 457 -15.42 -8.76 -10.53
N GLY A 458 -14.69 -7.80 -9.96
CA GLY A 458 -14.75 -6.37 -10.33
C GLY A 458 -15.96 -5.61 -9.75
N THR A 459 -16.80 -6.25 -8.94
CA THR A 459 -17.85 -5.59 -8.15
C THR A 459 -17.28 -5.24 -6.78
N GLU A 460 -17.55 -4.02 -6.30
CA GLU A 460 -17.06 -3.49 -5.03
C GLU A 460 -18.23 -3.03 -4.17
N PHE A 461 -18.14 -3.30 -2.86
CA PHE A 461 -19.01 -2.71 -1.84
C PHE A 461 -18.17 -2.18 -0.68
N THR A 462 -18.44 -0.93 -0.27
CA THR A 462 -17.76 -0.27 0.85
C THR A 462 -18.78 0.28 1.85
N ALA A 463 -18.49 0.12 3.14
CA ALA A 463 -19.17 0.83 4.21
C ALA A 463 -18.15 1.50 5.14
N THR A 464 -18.47 2.72 5.58
CA THR A 464 -17.58 3.54 6.42
C THR A 464 -18.26 3.94 7.73
N GLY A 465 -17.45 4.21 8.74
CA GLY A 465 -17.90 4.62 10.07
C GLY A 465 -18.65 3.53 10.84
N LEU A 466 -18.37 2.26 10.56
CA LEU A 466 -18.96 1.13 11.28
C LEU A 466 -18.40 1.10 12.70
N THR A 467 -19.24 0.90 13.71
CA THR A 467 -18.78 0.82 15.10
C THR A 467 -18.39 -0.60 15.48
N PHE A 468 -17.33 -0.73 16.30
CA PHE A 468 -16.87 -2.03 16.77
C PHE A 468 -18.01 -2.79 17.45
N ARG A 469 -18.10 -4.09 17.19
CA ARG A 469 -19.08 -5.02 17.76
C ARG A 469 -19.14 -4.95 19.27
N ASN A 470 -17.99 -4.89 19.95
CA ASN A 470 -17.96 -4.76 21.41
C ASN A 470 -18.24 -3.32 21.90
N GLY A 471 -18.15 -2.33 21.02
CA GLY A 471 -18.40 -0.91 21.29
C GLY A 471 -17.32 -0.21 22.10
N LEU A 472 -16.14 -0.83 22.24
CA LEU A 472 -15.05 -0.36 23.09
C LEU A 472 -13.84 0.07 22.25
N THR A 473 -13.22 1.18 22.63
CA THR A 473 -11.89 1.57 22.12
C THR A 473 -10.82 0.67 22.73
N GLY A 474 -9.73 0.39 22.00
CA GLY A 474 -8.61 -0.38 22.52
C GLY A 474 -7.84 -1.10 21.43
N GLU A 475 -6.68 -1.66 21.80
CA GLU A 475 -5.87 -2.49 20.93
C GLU A 475 -6.58 -3.83 20.66
N TYR A 476 -6.88 -4.10 19.40
CA TYR A 476 -7.38 -5.39 18.93
C TYR A 476 -6.37 -5.94 17.95
N ASN A 477 -5.55 -6.86 18.45
CA ASN A 477 -4.34 -7.30 17.78
C ASN A 477 -4.37 -8.77 17.38
N TYR A 478 -5.51 -9.46 17.49
CA TYR A 478 -5.69 -10.77 16.89
C TYR A 478 -6.60 -10.67 15.66
N LEU A 479 -6.13 -11.20 14.54
CA LEU A 479 -6.91 -11.37 13.32
C LEU A 479 -7.41 -12.81 13.27
N HIS A 480 -8.71 -13.00 13.06
CA HIS A 480 -9.34 -14.31 13.01
C HIS A 480 -9.96 -14.55 11.64
N PHE A 481 -9.74 -15.74 11.10
CA PHE A 481 -10.35 -16.22 9.86
C PHE A 481 -10.93 -17.60 10.10
N GLY A 482 -12.22 -17.75 9.88
CA GLY A 482 -12.84 -19.03 10.15
C GLY A 482 -14.20 -19.24 9.55
N THR A 483 -14.66 -20.46 9.75
CA THR A 483 -15.98 -20.92 9.37
C THR A 483 -16.64 -21.61 10.56
N SER A 484 -17.95 -21.82 10.46
CA SER A 484 -18.74 -22.60 11.41
C SER A 484 -19.57 -23.57 10.58
N ALA A 485 -19.60 -24.85 10.97
CA ALA A 485 -20.33 -25.90 10.26
C ALA A 485 -21.38 -26.52 11.18
N SER A 486 -22.58 -26.75 10.66
CA SER A 486 -23.68 -27.40 11.39
C SER A 486 -23.51 -28.92 11.47
N SER A 487 -22.80 -29.52 10.52
CA SER A 487 -22.46 -30.95 10.46
C SER A 487 -20.95 -31.17 10.28
N GLY A 488 -20.48 -32.35 10.68
CA GLY A 488 -19.09 -32.76 10.45
C GLY A 488 -18.81 -33.13 8.99
N THR A 489 -19.85 -33.31 8.18
CA THR A 489 -19.71 -33.58 6.75
C THR A 489 -19.56 -32.33 5.91
N ASP A 490 -19.89 -31.15 6.45
CA ASP A 490 -19.91 -29.92 5.67
C ASP A 490 -18.49 -29.50 5.33
N ASP A 491 -18.23 -29.37 4.04
CA ASP A 491 -16.96 -28.87 3.55
C ASP A 491 -16.94 -27.33 3.63
N THR A 492 -16.21 -26.83 4.62
CA THR A 492 -16.04 -25.38 4.83
C THR A 492 -14.60 -24.95 4.55
N SER A 493 -13.91 -25.69 3.68
CA SER A 493 -12.54 -25.41 3.30
C SER A 493 -12.43 -24.05 2.62
N PHE A 494 -11.32 -23.36 2.87
CA PHE A 494 -11.05 -22.05 2.31
C PHE A 494 -9.56 -21.82 2.13
N SER A 495 -9.24 -20.84 1.32
CA SER A 495 -7.88 -20.39 1.07
C SER A 495 -7.71 -18.94 1.48
N LEU A 496 -6.54 -18.61 2.03
CA LEU A 496 -6.12 -17.28 2.44
C LEU A 496 -4.78 -16.93 1.80
N ASP A 497 -4.64 -15.74 1.24
CA ASP A 497 -3.39 -15.23 0.68
C ASP A 497 -3.29 -13.70 0.84
N SER A 498 -2.10 -13.16 0.60
CA SER A 498 -1.83 -11.72 0.49
C SER A 498 -2.27 -10.93 1.71
N LEU A 499 -2.21 -11.53 2.91
CA LEU A 499 -2.55 -10.83 4.14
C LEU A 499 -1.50 -9.77 4.42
N SER A 500 -1.97 -8.56 4.68
CA SER A 500 -1.17 -7.35 4.57
C SER A 500 -1.71 -6.32 5.56
N ILE A 501 -0.86 -5.80 6.43
CA ILE A 501 -1.22 -4.74 7.37
C ILE A 501 -0.30 -3.56 7.14
N SER A 502 -0.87 -2.38 6.99
CA SER A 502 -0.12 -1.13 6.80
C SER A 502 -0.75 0.01 7.60
N VAL A 503 -0.01 1.09 7.80
CA VAL A 503 -0.59 2.35 8.24
C VAL A 503 -1.17 3.09 7.03
N PRO A 504 -2.36 3.71 7.13
CA PRO A 504 -2.83 4.61 6.09
C PRO A 504 -1.79 5.72 5.87
N GLU A 505 -1.42 5.95 4.62
CA GLU A 505 -0.52 7.03 4.25
C GLU A 505 -1.10 8.37 4.74
N PRO A 506 -0.30 9.28 5.33
CA PRO A 506 -0.79 10.57 5.87
C PRO A 506 -1.44 11.53 4.86
N GLY A 507 -1.70 11.14 3.61
CA GLY A 507 -1.79 12.07 2.47
C GLY A 507 -3.05 12.06 1.60
N THR A 508 -4.09 11.26 1.86
CA THR A 508 -5.31 11.25 1.01
C THR A 508 -6.55 11.83 1.68
N ALA A 509 -6.37 12.58 2.79
CA ALA A 509 -7.42 13.43 3.32
C ALA A 509 -7.65 14.63 2.39
N LEU A 510 -8.42 14.42 1.32
CA LEU A 510 -9.14 15.40 0.52
C LEU A 510 -8.51 16.81 0.45
N ILE A 511 -7.69 17.05 -0.58
CA ILE A 511 -7.68 18.35 -1.27
C ILE A 511 -9.02 18.47 -2.01
N ALA A 512 -10.12 18.60 -1.27
CA ALA A 512 -11.46 18.87 -1.80
C ALA A 512 -12.00 20.23 -1.34
N LEU A 513 -11.18 21.04 -0.66
CA LEU A 513 -11.47 22.43 -0.34
C LEU A 513 -10.78 23.35 -1.36
N ALA A 514 -11.42 23.58 -2.52
CA ALA A 514 -11.44 24.88 -3.23
C ALA A 514 -11.92 24.77 -4.69
N VAL A 515 -13.11 24.22 -4.95
CA VAL A 515 -13.88 24.65 -6.14
C VAL A 515 -15.28 25.04 -5.67
N ALA A 516 -15.38 26.23 -5.08
CA ALA A 516 -16.67 26.90 -4.97
C ALA A 516 -17.03 27.43 -6.36
N PRO A 517 -18.12 26.96 -7.02
CA PRO A 517 -18.57 27.60 -8.23
C PRO A 517 -19.09 29.00 -7.89
N MET A 518 -18.40 30.01 -8.43
CA MET A 518 -18.86 31.39 -8.51
C MET A 518 -20.27 31.40 -9.12
N LEU A 519 -21.29 31.61 -8.28
CA LEU A 519 -22.67 31.80 -8.69
C LEU A 519 -22.76 33.07 -9.54
N ILE A 520 -22.82 32.89 -10.86
CA ILE A 520 -23.13 33.93 -11.83
C ILE A 520 -24.56 34.42 -11.55
N ARG A 521 -24.61 35.66 -11.08
CA ARG A 521 -25.80 36.49 -10.88
C ARG A 521 -26.53 36.69 -12.20
N ARG A 522 -27.60 35.92 -12.46
CA ARG A 522 -28.55 36.25 -13.54
C ARG A 522 -29.49 37.36 -13.07
N ARG A 523 -29.23 38.59 -13.52
CA ARG A 523 -30.24 39.66 -13.61
C ARG A 523 -31.31 39.22 -14.60
N ARG A 524 -32.59 39.37 -14.24
CA ARG A 524 -33.64 39.67 -15.22
C ARG A 524 -34.56 40.77 -14.70
N HIS A 525 -34.88 41.65 -15.65
CA HIS A 525 -35.94 42.65 -15.64
C HIS A 525 -37.31 42.02 -15.47
#